data_AF-A0A964L6Y9-F1
#
_entry.id   AF-A0A964L6Y9-F1
#
_cell.length_a   1.000
_cell.length_b   1.000
_cell.length_c   1.000
_cell.angle_alpha   90.00
_cell.angle_beta   90.00
_cell.angle_gamma   90.00
#
_symmetry.space_group_name_H-M   'P 1'
#
loop_
_entity.id
_entity.type
_entity.pdbx_description
1 polymer ?
#
loop_
_entity_poly.entity_id
_entity_poly.type
_entity_poly.pdbx_seq_one_letter_code
_entity_poly.pdbx_strand_id
1 'polypeptide(L)'
;MLGVWGAYDYWVRIPEHEANYAAYGGIKSKFDELEKRSATIPLTPVEVAEYDAAKTALASFVGGAPEPVPAYDRPLQLWVYFVGCGLLGTPWCCMMILKLRRQHFEFDDAGNLSALGVRIAAENIASIDMSQWMNKSIATVHGVGGERIKIDDYMMENANLIIGSLANRFEPLLWNTDATKVKPPEEEEEARDKPLNDAPSEGESV
;
A
#
# COMPACT_ATOMS: atom_id res chain seq x y z
N MET A 1 -0.96 -1.79 -10.56
CA MET A 1 -0.69 -1.39 -11.96
C MET A 1 0.64 -0.63 -12.15
N LEU A 2 1.39 -0.32 -11.10
CA LEU A 2 2.67 0.41 -11.21
C LEU A 2 3.73 -0.29 -12.07
N GLY A 3 3.76 -1.62 -12.11
CA GLY A 3 4.70 -2.37 -12.96
C GLY A 3 4.46 -2.23 -14.46
N VAL A 4 3.19 -2.22 -14.90
CA VAL A 4 2.84 -2.04 -16.32
C VAL A 4 3.13 -0.60 -16.75
N TRP A 5 2.89 0.36 -15.87
CA TRP A 5 3.27 1.76 -16.09
C TRP A 5 4.80 1.94 -16.13
N GLY A 6 5.53 1.26 -15.23
CA GLY A 6 6.98 1.06 -15.27
C GLY A 6 7.47 0.63 -16.66
N ALA A 7 6.92 -0.48 -17.15
CA ALA A 7 7.21 -1.02 -18.46
C ALA A 7 6.98 0.01 -19.59
N TYR A 8 5.78 0.60 -19.63
CA TYR A 8 5.39 1.52 -20.68
C TYR A 8 6.32 2.73 -20.77
N ASP A 9 6.60 3.39 -19.64
CA ASP A 9 7.45 4.57 -19.67
C ASP A 9 8.90 4.22 -20.04
N TYR A 10 9.41 3.08 -19.58
CA TYR A 10 10.77 2.63 -19.92
C TYR A 10 10.94 2.31 -21.40
N TRP A 11 9.98 1.60 -22.01
CA TRP A 11 10.10 1.09 -23.38
C TRP A 11 9.52 2.01 -24.46
N VAL A 12 8.58 2.88 -24.12
CA VAL A 12 7.86 3.71 -25.10
C VAL A 12 8.15 5.19 -24.85
N ARG A 13 7.75 5.69 -23.68
CA ARG A 13 7.73 7.13 -23.42
C ARG A 13 9.13 7.75 -23.34
N ILE A 14 10.06 7.13 -22.63
CA ILE A 14 11.43 7.65 -22.48
C ILE A 14 12.15 7.69 -23.84
N PRO A 15 12.17 6.62 -24.65
CA PRO A 15 12.74 6.67 -26.00
C PRO A 15 12.11 7.74 -26.90
N GLU A 16 10.78 7.90 -26.86
CA GLU A 16 10.08 8.94 -27.63
C GLU A 16 10.50 10.35 -27.18
N HIS A 17 10.61 10.58 -25.87
CA HIS A 17 11.08 11.86 -25.32
C HIS A 17 12.52 12.17 -25.72
N GLU A 18 13.42 11.19 -25.64
CA GLU A 18 14.82 11.35 -26.05
C GLU A 18 14.93 11.66 -27.56
N ALA A 19 14.13 11.00 -28.40
CA ALA A 19 14.09 11.27 -29.83
C ALA A 19 13.57 12.68 -30.13
N ASN A 20 12.51 13.12 -29.45
CA ASN A 20 11.96 14.47 -29.58
C ASN A 20 12.96 15.55 -29.12
N TYR A 21 13.69 15.31 -28.03
CA TYR A 21 14.74 16.19 -27.55
C TYR A 21 15.90 16.32 -28.55
N ALA A 22 16.36 15.19 -29.12
CA ALA A 22 17.41 15.19 -30.13
C ALA A 22 16.98 15.91 -31.42
N ALA A 23 15.74 15.69 -31.88
CA ALA A 23 15.18 16.36 -33.05
C ALA A 23 15.10 17.89 -32.83
N TYR A 24 14.58 18.32 -31.67
CA TYR A 24 14.53 19.72 -31.30
C TYR A 24 15.93 20.35 -31.24
N GLY A 25 16.89 19.68 -30.61
CA GLY A 25 18.28 20.16 -30.52
C GLY A 25 18.93 20.37 -31.89
N GLY A 26 18.69 19.45 -32.83
CA GLY A 26 19.18 19.56 -34.21
C GLY A 26 18.57 20.74 -34.98
N ILE A 27 17.25 20.94 -34.87
CA ILE A 27 16.54 22.04 -35.53
C ILE A 27 16.98 23.39 -34.93
N LYS A 28 17.07 23.47 -33.60
CA LYS A 28 17.50 24.67 -32.88
C LYS A 28 18.94 25.04 -33.22
N SER A 29 19.85 24.07 -33.28
CA SER A 29 21.24 24.34 -33.68
C SER A 29 21.35 24.94 -35.08
N LYS A 30 20.54 24.47 -36.04
CA LYS A 30 20.50 25.02 -37.40
C LYS A 30 19.91 26.43 -37.42
N PHE A 31 18.83 26.65 -36.67
CA PHE A 31 18.23 27.98 -36.51
C PHE A 31 19.24 28.99 -35.95
N ASP A 32 19.91 28.64 -34.84
CA ASP A 32 20.92 29.49 -34.19
C ASP A 32 22.13 29.75 -35.10
N GLU A 33 22.54 28.79 -35.94
CA GLU A 33 23.63 28.96 -36.91
C GLU A 33 23.24 29.94 -38.02
N LEU A 34 22.04 29.77 -38.60
CA LEU A 34 21.52 30.65 -39.64
C LEU A 34 21.28 32.07 -39.11
N GLU A 35 20.81 32.22 -37.87
CA GLU A 35 20.64 33.52 -37.20
C GLU A 35 21.99 34.22 -36.97
N LYS A 36 23.03 33.49 -36.55
CA LYS A 36 24.38 34.05 -36.41
C LYS A 36 24.97 34.48 -37.76
N ARG A 37 24.74 33.69 -38.81
CA ARG A 37 25.18 34.03 -40.18
C ARG A 37 24.43 35.24 -40.73
N SER A 38 23.11 35.33 -40.51
CA SER A 38 22.28 36.45 -40.95
C SER A 38 22.75 37.79 -40.38
N ALA A 39 23.32 37.77 -39.17
CA ALA A 39 23.87 38.95 -38.52
C ALA A 39 25.18 39.46 -39.15
N THR A 40 25.90 38.62 -39.90
CA THR A 40 27.21 38.96 -40.50
C THR A 40 27.17 39.05 -42.02
N ILE A 41 26.34 38.25 -42.68
CA ILE A 41 26.26 38.14 -44.14
C ILE A 41 24.77 38.02 -44.54
N PRO A 42 24.30 38.73 -45.59
CA PRO A 42 22.96 38.51 -46.11
C PRO A 42 22.82 37.07 -46.61
N LEU A 43 21.82 36.35 -46.07
CA LEU A 43 21.53 34.97 -46.44
C LEU A 43 21.13 34.85 -47.91
N THR A 44 21.49 33.72 -48.50
CA THR A 44 21.00 33.34 -49.83
C THR A 44 19.50 32.99 -49.78
N PRO A 45 18.78 33.05 -50.92
CA PRO A 45 17.34 32.71 -50.96
C PRO A 45 17.02 31.29 -50.46
N VAL A 46 17.98 30.37 -50.61
CA VAL A 46 17.86 28.98 -50.13
C VAL A 46 17.93 28.94 -48.60
N GLU A 47 18.89 29.66 -48.01
CA GLU A 47 19.07 29.71 -46.55
C GLU A 47 17.92 30.46 -45.85
N VAL A 48 17.28 31.43 -46.51
CA VAL A 48 16.06 32.08 -46.00
C VAL A 48 14.90 31.07 -45.91
N ALA A 49 14.73 30.23 -46.93
CA ALA A 49 13.73 29.17 -46.91
C ALA A 49 14.01 28.12 -45.81
N GLU A 50 15.28 27.78 -45.58
CA GLU A 50 15.69 26.89 -44.48
C GLU A 50 15.45 27.51 -43.10
N TYR A 51 15.68 28.81 -42.95
CA TYR A 51 15.42 29.56 -41.72
C TYR A 51 13.92 29.60 -41.39
N ASP A 52 13.07 29.91 -42.37
CA ASP A 52 11.61 29.93 -42.18
C ASP A 52 11.04 28.53 -41.92
N ALA A 53 11.60 27.50 -42.56
CA ALA A 53 11.25 26.11 -42.28
C ALA A 53 11.65 25.69 -40.86
N ALA A 54 12.86 26.05 -40.39
CA ALA A 54 13.32 25.76 -39.04
C ALA A 54 12.48 26.49 -37.98
N LYS A 55 12.12 27.76 -38.22
CA LYS A 55 11.22 28.54 -37.36
C LYS A 55 9.83 27.91 -37.25
N THR A 56 9.27 27.46 -38.36
CA THR A 56 7.97 26.77 -38.39
C THR A 56 8.04 25.43 -37.66
N ALA A 57 9.13 24.68 -37.84
CA ALA A 57 9.36 23.43 -37.14
C ALA A 57 9.50 23.63 -35.63
N LEU A 58 10.23 24.66 -35.17
CA LEU A 58 10.33 25.00 -33.75
C LEU A 58 8.96 25.39 -33.16
N ALA A 59 8.14 26.11 -33.91
CA ALA A 59 6.78 26.48 -33.48
C ALA A 59 5.81 25.28 -33.39
N SER A 60 6.13 24.16 -34.05
CA SER A 60 5.31 22.94 -34.01
C SER A 60 5.49 22.12 -32.72
N PHE A 61 6.52 22.40 -31.93
CA PHE A 61 6.69 21.77 -30.61
C PHE A 61 5.74 22.41 -29.60
N VAL A 62 4.59 21.77 -29.40
CA VAL A 62 3.55 22.17 -28.46
C VAL A 62 4.06 22.03 -27.02
N GLY A 63 4.16 23.14 -26.29
CA GLY A 63 4.56 23.15 -24.86
C GLY A 63 5.96 23.72 -24.57
N GLY A 64 6.70 24.15 -25.59
CA GLY A 64 8.03 24.75 -25.43
C GLY A 64 9.17 23.78 -25.75
N ALA A 65 10.39 24.13 -25.33
CA ALA A 65 11.56 23.29 -25.56
C ALA A 65 11.41 21.97 -24.76
N PRO A 66 11.51 20.79 -25.40
CA PRO A 66 11.52 19.54 -24.67
C PRO A 66 12.68 19.54 -23.67
N GLU A 67 12.41 19.11 -22.44
CA GLU A 67 13.43 18.95 -21.41
C GLU A 67 14.17 17.61 -21.58
N PRO A 68 15.47 17.55 -21.22
CA PRO A 68 16.19 16.30 -21.22
C PRO A 68 15.61 15.34 -20.18
N VAL A 69 15.47 14.07 -20.55
CA VAL A 69 15.06 13.03 -19.60
C VAL A 69 16.12 12.94 -18.48
N PRO A 70 15.72 13.01 -17.19
CA PRO A 70 16.66 12.90 -16.09
C PRO A 70 17.37 11.53 -16.10
N ALA A 71 18.67 11.52 -15.79
CA ALA A 71 19.48 10.30 -15.83
C ALA A 71 18.98 9.19 -14.87
N TYR A 72 18.26 9.57 -13.81
CA TYR A 72 17.70 8.63 -12.84
C TYR A 72 16.36 8.03 -13.26
N ASP A 73 15.71 8.56 -14.30
CA ASP A 73 14.34 8.18 -14.65
C ASP A 73 14.28 6.75 -15.21
N ARG A 74 15.21 6.41 -16.11
CA ARG A 74 15.39 5.04 -16.65
C ARG A 74 15.61 3.98 -15.55
N PRO A 75 16.60 4.12 -14.64
CA PRO A 75 16.82 3.12 -13.61
C PRO A 75 15.68 3.06 -12.59
N LEU A 76 15.03 4.19 -12.27
CA LEU A 76 13.86 4.20 -11.40
C LEU A 76 12.69 3.41 -12.03
N GLN A 77 12.37 3.71 -13.29
CA GLN A 77 11.27 3.09 -14.01
C GLN A 77 11.44 1.58 -14.17
N LEU A 78 12.68 1.14 -14.47
CA LEU A 78 13.00 -0.27 -14.59
C LEU A 78 13.04 -0.98 -13.23
N TRP A 79 13.88 -0.52 -12.30
CA TRP A 79 14.18 -1.28 -11.09
C TRP A 79 13.12 -1.13 -10.01
N VAL A 80 12.62 0.07 -9.79
CA VAL A 80 11.63 0.33 -8.73
C VAL A 80 10.25 -0.09 -9.22
N TYR A 81 9.81 0.46 -10.35
CA TYR A 81 8.44 0.24 -10.79
C TYR A 81 8.23 -1.09 -11.50
N PHE A 82 9.00 -1.40 -12.55
CA PHE A 82 8.80 -2.65 -13.29
C PHE A 82 9.25 -3.88 -12.49
N VAL A 83 10.49 -3.93 -12.01
CA VAL A 83 11.01 -5.08 -11.26
C VAL A 83 10.45 -5.12 -9.84
N GLY A 84 10.58 -4.03 -9.09
CA GLY A 84 10.16 -3.95 -7.69
C GLY A 84 8.65 -4.12 -7.53
N CYS A 85 7.84 -3.19 -8.06
CA CYS A 85 6.39 -3.25 -7.89
C CYS A 85 5.71 -4.27 -8.82
N GLY A 86 6.19 -4.44 -10.05
CA GLY A 86 5.63 -5.37 -11.02
C GLY A 86 6.02 -6.81 -10.74
N LEU A 87 7.28 -7.16 -10.99
CA LEU A 87 7.72 -8.55 -11.03
C LEU A 87 7.84 -9.20 -9.64
N LEU A 88 8.29 -8.46 -8.62
CA LEU A 88 8.45 -8.99 -7.26
C LEU A 88 7.25 -8.68 -6.37
N GLY A 89 6.81 -7.43 -6.35
CA GLY A 89 5.77 -6.94 -5.48
C GLY A 89 4.40 -7.51 -5.82
N THR A 90 4.02 -7.56 -7.10
CA THR A 90 2.69 -8.04 -7.49
C THR A 90 2.49 -9.52 -7.13
N PRO A 91 3.39 -10.46 -7.46
CA PRO A 91 3.24 -11.85 -7.01
C PRO A 91 3.22 -12.01 -5.49
N TRP A 92 4.05 -11.26 -4.76
CA TRP A 92 4.04 -11.28 -3.29
C TRP A 92 2.69 -10.84 -2.73
N CYS A 93 2.18 -9.68 -3.16
CA CYS A 93 0.89 -9.16 -2.72
C CYS A 93 -0.25 -10.11 -3.11
N CYS A 94 -0.25 -10.66 -4.33
CA CYS A 94 -1.23 -11.66 -4.76
C CYS A 94 -1.18 -12.91 -3.88
N MET A 95 0.01 -13.45 -3.58
CA MET A 95 0.17 -14.59 -2.69
C MET A 95 -0.34 -14.29 -1.28
N MET A 96 -0.09 -13.09 -0.76
CA MET A 96 -0.56 -12.66 0.56
C MET A 96 -2.09 -12.58 0.61
N ILE A 97 -2.73 -11.96 -0.39
CA ILE A 97 -4.20 -11.90 -0.49
C ILE A 97 -4.79 -13.31 -0.58
N LEU A 98 -4.19 -14.20 -1.37
CA LEU A 98 -4.63 -15.60 -1.46
C LEU A 98 -4.48 -16.35 -0.12
N LYS A 99 -3.42 -16.08 0.64
CA LYS A 99 -3.25 -16.63 1.99
C LYS A 99 -4.32 -16.11 2.95
N LEU A 100 -4.55 -14.79 3.01
CA LEU A 100 -5.58 -14.20 3.87
C LEU A 100 -6.98 -14.71 3.52
N ARG A 101 -7.30 -14.80 2.22
CA ARG A 101 -8.61 -15.33 1.77
C ARG A 101 -8.87 -16.77 2.24
N ARG A 102 -7.83 -17.56 2.45
CA ARG A 102 -7.96 -18.94 2.98
C ARG A 102 -8.09 -18.99 4.51
N GLN A 103 -7.76 -17.91 5.20
CA GLN A 103 -7.84 -17.78 6.64
C GLN A 103 -9.19 -17.20 7.05
N HIS A 104 -10.25 -17.94 6.77
CA HIS A 104 -11.58 -17.64 7.30
C HIS A 104 -11.80 -18.45 8.57
N PHE A 105 -12.24 -17.77 9.64
CA PHE A 105 -12.56 -18.35 10.93
C PHE A 105 -14.03 -18.10 11.22
N GLU A 106 -14.76 -19.16 11.50
CA GLU A 106 -16.17 -19.10 11.86
C GLU A 106 -16.35 -19.85 13.17
N PHE A 107 -17.06 -19.21 14.10
CA PHE A 107 -17.42 -19.80 15.37
C PHE A 107 -18.95 -19.81 15.48
N ASP A 108 -19.49 -21.01 15.54
CA ASP A 108 -20.93 -21.28 15.52
C ASP A 108 -21.51 -21.22 16.95
N ASP A 109 -22.82 -20.98 17.09
CA ASP A 109 -23.52 -20.91 18.39
C ASP A 109 -23.45 -22.24 19.16
N ALA A 110 -23.26 -23.34 18.44
CA ALA A 110 -23.00 -24.67 19.02
C ALA A 110 -21.57 -24.83 19.59
N GLY A 111 -20.73 -23.79 19.49
CA GLY A 111 -19.34 -23.78 19.96
C GLY A 111 -18.34 -24.48 19.03
N ASN A 112 -18.73 -24.72 17.78
CA ASN A 112 -17.86 -25.34 16.77
C ASN A 112 -16.96 -24.29 16.13
N LEU A 113 -15.68 -24.62 15.94
CA LEU A 113 -14.71 -23.75 15.27
C LEU A 113 -14.40 -24.29 13.88
N SER A 114 -14.71 -23.51 12.85
CA SER A 114 -14.30 -23.79 11.47
C SER A 114 -13.13 -22.88 11.10
N ALA A 115 -11.98 -23.48 10.79
CA ALA A 115 -10.76 -22.75 10.46
C ALA A 115 -9.96 -23.50 9.39
N LEU A 116 -9.46 -22.80 8.38
CA LEU A 116 -8.52 -23.35 7.39
C LEU A 116 -9.02 -24.63 6.66
N GLY A 117 -10.34 -24.79 6.55
CA GLY A 117 -10.98 -25.98 5.96
C GLY A 117 -11.11 -27.18 6.91
N VAL A 118 -10.73 -27.02 8.18
CA VAL A 118 -10.94 -28.00 9.26
C VAL A 118 -12.05 -27.49 10.17
N ARG A 119 -12.99 -28.36 10.53
CA ARG A 119 -14.02 -28.07 11.53
C ARG A 119 -13.71 -28.85 12.79
N ILE A 120 -13.50 -28.15 13.89
CA ILE A 120 -13.30 -28.73 15.22
C ILE A 120 -14.60 -28.57 16.00
N ALA A 121 -15.16 -29.70 16.44
CA ALA A 121 -16.35 -29.70 17.28
C ALA A 121 -16.04 -29.13 18.66
N ALA A 122 -17.05 -28.53 19.32
CA ALA A 122 -16.88 -27.87 20.62
C ALA A 122 -16.24 -28.76 21.70
N GLU A 123 -16.50 -30.06 21.66
CA GLU A 123 -15.97 -31.09 22.57
C GLU A 123 -14.50 -31.47 22.29
N ASN A 124 -14.04 -31.24 21.06
CA ASN A 124 -12.68 -31.55 20.62
C ASN A 124 -11.73 -30.36 20.75
N ILE A 125 -12.19 -29.24 21.33
CA ILE A 125 -11.35 -28.12 21.71
C ILE A 125 -10.83 -28.39 23.12
N ALA A 126 -9.52 -28.56 23.26
CA ALA A 126 -8.88 -28.92 24.53
C ALA A 126 -8.59 -27.69 25.39
N SER A 127 -8.04 -26.63 24.78
CA SER A 127 -7.67 -25.40 25.47
C SER A 127 -7.42 -24.24 24.50
N ILE A 128 -7.25 -23.05 25.07
CA ILE A 128 -6.81 -21.84 24.37
C ILE A 128 -5.63 -21.21 25.11
N ASP A 129 -4.55 -20.95 24.38
CA ASP A 129 -3.37 -20.23 24.88
C ASP A 129 -3.53 -18.73 24.62
N MET A 130 -3.70 -17.99 25.72
CA MET A 130 -3.88 -16.53 25.76
C MET A 130 -2.58 -15.78 26.12
N SER A 131 -1.43 -16.45 26.21
CA SER A 131 -0.16 -15.86 26.68
C SER A 131 0.31 -14.65 25.86
N GLN A 132 -0.01 -14.62 24.56
CA GLN A 132 0.35 -13.54 23.65
C GLN A 132 -0.80 -12.56 23.38
N TRP A 133 -1.97 -12.74 23.99
CA TRP A 133 -3.17 -11.97 23.69
C TRP A 133 -3.00 -10.49 24.02
N MET A 134 -2.66 -10.15 25.27
CA MET A 134 -2.54 -8.74 25.68
C MET A 134 -1.35 -8.00 25.06
N ASN A 135 -0.37 -8.72 24.50
CA ASN A 135 0.85 -8.12 23.93
C ASN A 135 0.78 -8.00 22.40
N LYS A 136 0.20 -9.00 21.73
CA LYS A 136 0.22 -9.10 20.26
C LYS A 136 -1.15 -9.37 19.66
N SER A 137 -2.22 -9.45 20.46
CA SER A 137 -3.56 -9.83 20.04
C SER A 137 -3.60 -11.17 19.29
N ILE A 138 -2.78 -12.12 19.76
CA ILE A 138 -2.66 -13.47 19.21
C ILE A 138 -3.09 -14.49 20.26
N ALA A 139 -3.97 -15.40 19.86
CA ALA A 139 -4.34 -16.58 20.63
C ALA A 139 -4.11 -17.86 19.82
N THR A 140 -3.83 -18.96 20.51
CA THR A 140 -3.71 -20.28 19.87
C THR A 140 -4.76 -21.23 20.45
N VAL A 141 -5.62 -21.79 19.61
CA VAL A 141 -6.58 -22.83 19.99
C VAL A 141 -5.94 -24.21 19.78
N HIS A 142 -6.05 -25.07 20.79
CA HIS A 142 -5.54 -26.44 20.78
C HIS A 142 -6.69 -27.45 20.70
N GLY A 143 -6.64 -28.32 19.69
CA GLY A 143 -7.54 -29.45 19.55
C GLY A 143 -7.06 -30.68 20.33
N VAL A 144 -7.99 -31.56 20.70
CA VAL A 144 -7.71 -32.85 21.34
C VAL A 144 -6.91 -33.77 20.42
N GLY A 145 -7.05 -33.63 19.10
CA GLY A 145 -6.30 -34.37 18.08
C GLY A 145 -4.89 -33.84 17.84
N GLY A 146 -4.45 -32.81 18.58
CA GLY A 146 -3.15 -32.16 18.40
C GLY A 146 -3.17 -31.02 17.37
N GLU A 147 -4.33 -30.63 16.86
CA GLU A 147 -4.49 -29.48 16.00
C GLU A 147 -4.10 -28.19 16.73
N ARG A 148 -3.44 -27.28 16.01
CA ARG A 148 -3.06 -25.96 16.53
C ARG A 148 -3.50 -24.88 15.56
N ILE A 149 -4.47 -24.08 15.97
CA ILE A 149 -5.02 -22.99 15.15
C ILE A 149 -4.59 -21.66 15.77
N LYS A 150 -3.75 -20.90 15.06
CA LYS A 150 -3.38 -19.54 15.44
C LYS A 150 -4.44 -18.57 14.92
N ILE A 151 -5.00 -17.76 15.81
CA ILE A 151 -5.93 -16.69 15.49
C ILE A 151 -5.28 -15.36 15.90
N ASP A 152 -5.32 -14.37 15.01
CA ASP A 152 -4.60 -13.11 15.12
C ASP A 152 -5.57 -11.97 14.80
N ASP A 153 -5.93 -11.20 15.83
CA ASP A 153 -6.95 -10.14 15.74
C ASP A 153 -6.44 -8.89 15.02
N TYR A 154 -5.12 -8.71 14.92
CA TYR A 154 -4.55 -7.64 14.10
C TYR A 154 -4.77 -7.90 12.60
N MET A 155 -4.78 -9.17 12.20
CA MET A 155 -4.94 -9.58 10.80
C MET A 155 -6.38 -9.91 10.43
N MET A 156 -7.23 -10.21 11.41
CA MET A 156 -8.59 -10.71 11.23
C MET A 156 -9.57 -9.90 12.06
N GLU A 157 -10.53 -9.26 11.39
CA GLU A 157 -11.57 -8.50 12.06
C GLU A 157 -12.45 -9.41 12.93
N ASN A 158 -12.83 -8.91 14.11
CA ASN A 158 -13.74 -9.56 15.06
C ASN A 158 -13.22 -10.90 15.63
N ALA A 159 -11.92 -11.18 15.52
CA ALA A 159 -11.35 -12.40 16.07
C ALA A 159 -11.40 -12.41 17.60
N ASN A 160 -11.38 -11.24 18.23
CA ASN A 160 -11.62 -11.05 19.65
C ASN A 160 -12.93 -11.69 20.16
N LEU A 161 -14.01 -11.73 19.36
CA LEU A 161 -15.27 -12.37 19.77
C LEU A 161 -15.15 -13.89 19.86
N ILE A 162 -14.46 -14.49 18.89
CA ILE A 162 -14.19 -15.95 18.87
C ILE A 162 -13.24 -16.31 20.02
N ILE A 163 -12.18 -15.54 20.18
CA ILE A 163 -11.17 -15.78 21.22
C ILE A 163 -11.77 -15.56 22.61
N GLY A 164 -12.56 -14.50 22.80
CA GLY A 164 -13.16 -14.15 24.08
C GLY A 164 -14.22 -15.15 24.52
N SER A 165 -15.08 -15.61 23.61
CA SER A 165 -16.04 -16.68 23.90
C SER A 165 -15.34 -17.99 24.27
N LEU A 166 -14.26 -18.37 23.57
CA LEU A 166 -13.46 -19.55 23.91
C LEU A 166 -12.72 -19.39 25.24
N ALA A 167 -12.08 -18.24 25.48
CA ALA A 167 -11.34 -17.96 26.71
C ALA A 167 -12.27 -17.94 27.92
N ASN A 168 -13.43 -17.30 27.81
CA ASN A 168 -14.44 -17.29 28.87
C ASN A 168 -14.97 -18.70 29.17
N ARG A 169 -15.09 -19.58 28.16
CA ARG A 169 -15.51 -20.97 28.37
C ARG A 169 -14.51 -21.77 29.22
N PHE A 170 -13.21 -21.57 29.04
CA PHE A 170 -12.17 -22.32 29.78
C PHE A 170 -11.74 -21.64 31.07
N GLU A 171 -11.67 -20.31 31.08
CA GLU A 171 -11.18 -19.48 32.17
C GLU A 171 -12.12 -18.28 32.43
N PRO A 172 -13.38 -18.53 32.85
CA PRO A 172 -14.41 -17.49 32.98
C PRO A 172 -14.08 -16.42 34.02
N LEU A 173 -13.22 -16.73 34.99
CA LEU A 173 -12.80 -15.80 36.04
C LEU A 173 -11.71 -14.83 35.58
N LEU A 174 -11.03 -15.13 34.48
CA LEU A 174 -9.91 -14.32 33.97
C LEU A 174 -10.30 -13.51 32.74
N TRP A 175 -11.23 -14.00 31.93
CA TRP A 175 -11.58 -13.41 30.63
C TRP A 175 -13.08 -13.22 30.45
N ASN A 176 -13.46 -12.05 29.93
CA ASN A 176 -14.81 -11.75 29.44
C ASN A 176 -15.03 -12.33 28.03
N THR A 177 -16.29 -12.38 27.60
CA THR A 177 -16.69 -12.81 26.25
C THR A 177 -16.10 -11.95 25.12
N ASP A 178 -15.73 -10.70 25.43
CA ASP A 178 -15.13 -9.75 24.50
C ASP A 178 -13.59 -9.82 24.47
N ALA A 179 -13.01 -10.88 25.07
CA ALA A 179 -11.57 -11.11 25.22
C ALA A 179 -10.83 -10.05 26.06
N THR A 180 -11.55 -9.27 26.86
CA THR A 180 -10.95 -8.40 27.89
C THR A 180 -10.73 -9.16 29.18
N LYS A 181 -9.77 -8.72 30.01
CA LYS A 181 -9.59 -9.30 31.34
C LYS A 181 -10.76 -8.92 32.24
N VAL A 182 -11.21 -9.87 33.06
CA VAL A 182 -12.16 -9.59 34.15
C VAL A 182 -11.47 -8.62 35.12
N LYS A 183 -12.11 -7.49 35.42
CA LYS A 183 -11.59 -6.53 36.38
C LYS A 183 -11.84 -7.02 37.80
N PRO A 184 -10.91 -6.82 38.76
CA PRO A 184 -11.19 -7.05 40.16
C PRO A 184 -12.36 -6.16 40.63
N PRO A 185 -13.18 -6.63 41.58
CA PRO A 185 -14.34 -5.88 42.06
C PRO A 185 -13.99 -4.49 42.62
N GLU A 186 -12.79 -4.32 43.19
CA GLU A 186 -12.29 -3.04 43.72
C GLU A 186 -12.14 -1.97 42.61
N GLU A 187 -11.73 -2.35 41.40
CA GLU A 187 -11.56 -1.43 40.27
C GLU A 187 -12.89 -1.10 39.57
N GLU A 188 -13.90 -1.95 39.69
CA GLU A 188 -15.25 -1.72 39.14
C GLU A 188 -16.10 -0.76 40.00
N GLU A 189 -15.84 -0.70 41.31
CA GLU A 189 -16.43 0.30 42.21
C GLU A 189 -15.83 1.68 41.94
N GLU A 190 -14.51 1.77 41.80
CA GLU A 190 -13.81 3.02 41.50
C GLU A 190 -14.18 3.62 40.12
N ALA A 191 -14.49 2.77 39.13
CA ALA A 191 -14.99 3.20 37.82
C ALA A 191 -16.47 3.66 37.84
N ARG A 192 -17.29 3.13 38.76
CA ARG A 192 -18.70 3.53 38.94
C ARG A 192 -18.83 4.87 39.67
N ASP A 193 -17.89 5.18 40.56
CA ASP A 193 -17.91 6.38 41.39
C ASP A 193 -17.25 7.60 40.73
N LYS A 194 -16.74 7.49 39.49
CA LYS A 194 -16.16 8.61 38.75
C LYS A 194 -17.28 9.48 38.13
N PRO A 195 -17.50 10.73 38.58
CA PRO A 195 -18.55 11.58 38.03
C PRO A 195 -18.20 11.99 36.59
N LEU A 196 -19.21 11.96 35.71
CA LEU A 196 -19.19 12.41 34.31
C LEU A 196 -19.03 13.94 34.22
N ASN A 197 -17.85 14.47 34.52
CA ASN A 197 -17.56 15.90 34.37
C ASN A 197 -16.12 16.11 33.88
N ASP A 198 -15.89 15.78 32.60
CA ASP A 198 -14.78 16.32 31.81
C ASP A 198 -15.31 16.58 30.39
N ALA A 199 -16.30 17.48 30.28
CA ALA A 199 -16.55 18.18 29.03
C ALA A 199 -15.54 19.33 28.93
N PRO A 200 -14.83 19.51 27.80
CA PRO A 200 -13.86 20.59 27.68
C PRO A 200 -14.62 21.92 27.75
N SER A 201 -14.29 22.75 28.74
CA SER A 201 -14.81 24.10 28.86
C SER A 201 -14.36 24.91 27.65
N GLU A 202 -15.30 25.23 26.77
CA GLU A 202 -15.14 26.34 25.83
C GLU A 202 -14.89 27.64 26.61
N GLY A 203 -13.85 28.38 26.20
CA GLY A 203 -13.72 29.80 26.50
C GLY A 203 -12.67 30.14 27.55
N GLU A 204 -11.46 30.41 27.09
CA GLU A 204 -10.65 31.47 27.71
C GLU A 204 -10.14 32.41 26.61
N SER A 205 -10.86 33.51 26.47
CA SER A 205 -10.44 34.70 25.73
C SER A 205 -9.76 35.67 26.69
N VAL A 206 -8.48 35.97 26.46
CA VAL A 206 -7.88 37.31 26.63
C VAL A 206 -6.82 37.50 25.54
#